data_AF-A0A6L5XB24-F1
#
_entry.id   AF-A0A6L5XB24-F1
#
_cell.length_a   1.000
_cell.length_b   1.000
_cell.length_c   1.000
_cell.angle_alpha   90.00
_cell.angle_beta   90.00
_cell.angle_gamma   90.00
#
_symmetry.space_group_name_H-M   'P 1'
#
loop_
_entity.id
_entity.type
_entity.pdbx_description
1 polymer ?
#
loop_
_entity_poly.entity_id
_entity_poly.type
_entity_poly.pdbx_seq_one_letter_code
_entity_poly.pdbx_strand_id
1 'polypeptide(L)'
;MMKSIKYILSSALMMAACTLTLSSCSDDDLGPTIFPDPGSELDSTAYTYKFDKWLQQNYLQPFNLQFVYKMKDISTNMNYNVIPASFQKAEDVAVLAKYMWFDAYEAVAGDGIEFLKQNSPRMIHIIGSPAYETDGSIIQGLAEGGVKISLYQVNDIDANSYESLNNICFKVMHHEFTHILHQKKTYPTTFNLVSNGKYDGTNWASKNTYVVRSLGFVDPYASSQYREDYAETTALYITYSDEEWAQLLDDASHGWYYDSKSSRAYRYCYYTNNEVSDDNIKYAATNEVRDYVTPDDDTVKVAFNTINNSVRYSNNYYMGTAPYTINSDSTAYHDAKGRPVDAGGYLLDLDGSRIRIPLLIHDVEDTDGVKGNEAILAKLAIIRQWFLDSWNIDLDALHREVQKRQHNYDINALRKQIDDVK
;
A
#
# COMPACT_ATOMS: atom_id res chain seq x y z
N MET A 1 47.19 -33.03 30.08
CA MET A 1 46.50 -32.28 28.99
C MET A 1 45.12 -32.91 28.82
N MET A 2 44.05 -32.39 29.42
CA MET A 2 43.23 -31.22 29.03
C MET A 2 42.70 -31.22 27.57
N LYS A 3 41.39 -31.49 27.48
CA LYS A 3 40.32 -30.89 26.63
C LYS A 3 40.52 -30.94 25.09
N SER A 4 39.51 -31.26 24.28
CA SER A 4 38.12 -30.80 24.37
C SER A 4 37.14 -31.75 23.65
N ILE A 5 36.08 -32.09 24.37
CA ILE A 5 34.79 -32.64 23.89
C ILE A 5 33.79 -31.46 23.84
N LYS A 6 32.85 -31.50 22.88
CA LYS A 6 31.52 -30.85 22.75
C LYS A 6 31.37 -30.48 21.26
N TYR A 7 30.40 -30.96 20.48
CA TYR A 7 28.96 -30.90 20.68
C TYR A 7 28.23 -32.02 19.93
N ILE A 8 27.76 -33.03 20.66
CA ILE A 8 26.65 -33.92 20.26
C ILE A 8 25.90 -34.19 21.56
N LEU A 9 24.56 -34.17 21.53
CA LEU A 9 23.59 -34.38 22.63
C LEU A 9 23.12 -33.11 23.36
N SER A 10 21.98 -32.57 22.91
CA SER A 10 20.84 -32.26 23.79
C SER A 10 19.62 -31.80 22.97
N SER A 11 19.21 -32.63 22.01
CA SER A 11 17.86 -32.67 21.47
C SER A 11 16.96 -33.39 22.49
N ALA A 12 16.66 -32.74 23.62
CA ALA A 12 15.71 -33.17 24.64
C ALA A 12 15.56 -32.11 25.75
N LEU A 13 15.22 -30.86 25.40
CA LEU A 13 14.76 -29.88 26.40
C LEU A 13 13.96 -28.74 25.74
N MET A 14 12.92 -29.09 25.01
CA MET A 14 11.92 -28.10 24.53
C MET A 14 10.54 -28.77 24.40
N MET A 15 10.20 -29.57 25.41
CA MET A 15 8.91 -30.23 25.56
C MET A 15 8.60 -30.37 27.05
N ALA A 16 8.66 -29.24 27.77
CA ALA A 16 8.23 -29.12 29.18
C ALA A 16 8.08 -27.64 29.54
N ALA A 17 7.22 -26.92 28.83
CA ALA A 17 6.65 -25.64 29.29
C ALA A 17 5.27 -25.37 28.64
N CYS A 18 4.54 -26.42 28.25
CA CYS A 18 3.16 -26.36 27.75
C CYS A 18 2.12 -26.62 28.86
N THR A 19 2.42 -26.17 30.08
CA THR A 19 1.42 -26.01 31.14
C THR A 19 1.61 -24.63 31.75
N LEU A 20 1.38 -23.59 30.95
CA LEU A 20 0.94 -22.32 31.49
C LEU A 20 -0.55 -22.48 31.75
N THR A 21 -0.83 -22.66 33.03
CA THR A 21 -2.11 -22.42 33.67
C THR A 21 -2.81 -21.22 33.03
N LEU A 22 -4.06 -21.43 32.63
CA LEU A 22 -5.05 -20.38 32.38
C LEU A 22 -5.26 -19.61 33.69
N SER A 23 -4.34 -18.74 34.05
CA SER A 23 -4.65 -17.60 34.90
C SER A 23 -5.18 -16.53 33.97
N SER A 24 -6.51 -16.45 33.91
CA SER A 24 -7.22 -15.22 33.64
C SER A 24 -6.51 -14.12 34.42
N CYS A 25 -5.77 -13.25 33.75
CA CYS A 25 -5.48 -11.96 34.35
C CYS A 25 -6.84 -11.33 34.61
N SER A 26 -7.04 -11.00 35.88
CA SER A 26 -8.14 -10.21 36.40
C SER A 26 -8.41 -9.01 35.50
N ASP A 27 -9.67 -8.60 35.46
CA ASP A 27 -10.02 -7.22 35.15
C ASP A 27 -9.17 -6.31 36.06
N ASP A 28 -8.05 -5.83 35.53
CA ASP A 28 -7.34 -4.73 36.14
C ASP A 28 -8.29 -3.55 35.97
N ASP A 29 -8.97 -3.18 37.06
CA ASP A 29 -9.75 -1.96 37.14
C ASP A 29 -8.91 -0.83 36.56
N LEU A 30 -9.42 -0.22 35.48
CA LEU A 30 -8.80 0.95 34.89
C LEU A 30 -8.60 1.97 36.02
N GLY A 31 -7.36 2.35 36.28
CA GLY A 31 -7.04 3.37 37.27
C GLY A 31 -7.79 4.69 37.02
N PRO A 32 -7.73 5.66 37.95
CA PRO A 32 -8.38 6.96 37.76
C PRO A 32 -8.01 7.57 36.41
N THR A 33 -9.01 8.15 35.73
CA THR A 33 -8.85 8.66 34.35
C THR A 33 -7.62 9.57 34.25
N ILE A 34 -6.73 9.26 33.31
CA ILE A 34 -5.58 10.11 32.97
C ILE A 34 -5.99 11.28 32.06
N PHE A 35 -7.25 11.31 31.65
CA PHE A 35 -7.83 12.34 30.79
C PHE A 35 -8.41 13.48 31.63
N PRO A 36 -8.29 14.74 31.18
CA PRO A 36 -9.02 15.82 31.83
C PRO A 36 -10.52 15.50 31.84
N ASP A 37 -11.18 15.82 32.94
CA ASP A 37 -12.63 15.73 33.07
C ASP A 37 -13.28 16.45 31.87
N PRO A 38 -14.31 15.89 31.21
CA PRO A 38 -15.12 16.63 30.23
C PRO A 38 -15.61 18.00 30.70
N GLY A 39 -15.64 18.25 32.01
CA GLY A 39 -15.90 19.55 32.63
C GLY A 39 -14.67 20.43 32.97
N SER A 40 -13.46 20.08 32.53
CA SER A 40 -12.26 20.88 32.80
C SER A 40 -12.39 22.29 32.22
N GLU A 41 -12.16 23.32 33.03
CA GLU A 41 -12.27 24.70 32.58
C GLU A 41 -11.24 25.02 31.49
N LEU A 42 -11.74 25.46 30.34
CA LEU A 42 -10.92 25.98 29.25
C LEU A 42 -10.48 27.41 29.58
N ASP A 43 -9.22 27.74 29.29
CA ASP A 43 -8.73 29.11 29.41
C ASP A 43 -9.34 30.00 28.32
N SER A 44 -10.40 30.73 28.69
CA SER A 44 -11.09 31.69 27.81
C SER A 44 -10.20 32.85 27.31
N THR A 45 -9.02 33.04 27.88
CA THR A 45 -8.07 34.09 27.47
C THR A 45 -7.00 33.58 26.50
N ALA A 46 -6.87 32.26 26.35
CA ALA A 46 -5.89 31.67 25.45
C ALA A 46 -6.28 31.88 23.99
N TYR A 47 -5.30 32.15 23.12
CA TYR A 47 -5.52 32.23 21.67
C TYR A 47 -6.05 30.90 21.07
N THR A 48 -5.83 29.79 21.78
CA THR A 48 -6.29 28.44 21.41
C THR A 48 -7.71 28.13 21.85
N TYR A 49 -8.38 29.03 22.60
CA TYR A 49 -9.66 28.76 23.25
C TYR A 49 -10.72 28.17 22.32
N LYS A 50 -10.92 28.77 21.14
CA LYS A 50 -11.91 28.30 20.16
C LYS A 50 -11.60 26.89 19.69
N PHE A 51 -10.33 26.60 19.40
CA PHE A 51 -9.91 25.27 18.98
C PHE A 51 -10.03 24.24 20.11
N ASP A 52 -9.57 24.57 21.32
CA ASP A 52 -9.71 23.68 22.49
C ASP A 52 -11.19 23.35 22.77
N LYS A 53 -12.07 24.35 22.65
CA LYS A 53 -13.52 24.19 22.80
C LYS A 53 -14.14 23.38 21.67
N TRP A 54 -13.70 23.60 20.43
CA TRP A 54 -14.13 22.81 19.29
C TRP A 54 -13.75 21.34 19.47
N LEU A 55 -12.53 21.03 19.93
CA LEU A 55 -12.08 19.68 20.25
C LEU A 55 -12.91 19.05 21.37
N GLN A 56 -13.22 19.80 22.43
CA GLN A 56 -14.08 19.31 23.50
C GLN A 56 -15.47 18.92 22.98
N GLN A 57 -16.08 19.76 22.14
CA GLN A 57 -17.43 19.55 21.60
C GLN A 57 -17.50 18.44 20.54
N ASN A 58 -16.45 18.27 19.74
CA ASN A 58 -16.46 17.37 18.58
C ASN A 58 -15.72 16.04 18.80
N TYR A 59 -14.92 15.93 19.86
CA TYR A 59 -14.17 14.71 20.20
C TYR A 59 -14.44 14.22 21.62
N LEU A 60 -14.17 15.05 22.62
CA LEU A 60 -14.22 14.61 24.02
C LEU A 60 -15.66 14.25 24.44
N GLN A 61 -16.62 15.14 24.19
CA GLN A 61 -18.00 14.93 24.59
C GLN A 61 -18.69 13.79 23.82
N PRO A 62 -18.60 13.69 22.48
CA PRO A 62 -19.30 12.65 21.74
C PRO A 62 -18.65 11.27 21.89
N PHE A 63 -17.32 11.20 21.88
CA PHE A 63 -16.59 9.94 21.71
C PHE A 63 -15.73 9.55 22.91
N ASN A 64 -15.63 10.41 23.94
CA ASN A 64 -14.68 10.25 25.04
C ASN A 64 -13.24 10.06 24.50
N LEU A 65 -12.85 10.98 23.61
CA LEU A 65 -11.55 11.01 22.95
C LEU A 65 -10.86 12.34 23.19
N GLN A 66 -9.60 12.29 23.62
CA GLN A 66 -8.75 13.45 23.75
C GLN A 66 -7.88 13.64 22.50
N PHE A 67 -8.06 14.75 21.80
CA PHE A 67 -7.16 15.18 20.74
C PHE A 67 -6.05 16.06 21.34
N VAL A 68 -4.80 15.59 21.27
CA VAL A 68 -3.63 16.23 21.88
C VAL A 68 -2.73 16.76 20.78
N TYR A 69 -2.59 18.09 20.73
CA TYR A 69 -1.70 18.79 19.82
C TYR A 69 -0.66 19.67 20.53
N LYS A 70 -0.93 20.04 21.79
CA LYS A 70 0.02 20.79 22.63
C LYS A 70 1.09 19.82 23.11
N MET A 71 2.33 20.06 22.71
CA MET A 71 3.48 19.32 23.23
C MET A 71 3.62 19.66 24.72
N LYS A 72 3.40 18.67 25.59
CA LYS A 72 3.70 18.83 27.02
C LYS A 72 5.20 18.65 27.20
N ASP A 73 5.82 19.60 27.88
CA ASP A 73 7.21 19.49 28.37
C ASP A 73 7.22 18.43 29.48
N ILE A 74 7.19 17.16 29.10
CA ILE A 74 7.40 16.07 30.03
C ILE A 74 8.86 15.71 29.89
N SER A 75 9.62 16.03 30.93
CA SER A 75 10.99 15.59 31.20
C SER A 75 11.05 14.07 31.39
N THR A 76 10.65 13.32 30.37
CA THR A 76 10.58 11.86 30.33
C THR A 76 11.29 11.43 29.07
N ASN A 77 12.55 10.99 29.20
CA ASN A 77 13.23 9.94 28.43
C ASN A 77 12.76 9.67 26.97
N MET A 78 12.44 10.69 26.19
CA MET A 78 12.12 10.55 24.78
C MET A 78 13.44 10.67 24.03
N ASN A 79 14.03 9.53 23.65
CA ASN A 79 15.22 9.45 22.80
C ASN A 79 15.01 10.02 21.38
N TYR A 80 13.92 10.77 21.13
CA TYR A 80 13.50 11.22 19.82
C TYR A 80 13.39 12.76 19.80
N ASN A 81 14.20 13.41 18.96
CA ASN A 81 14.13 14.84 18.70
C ASN A 81 12.95 15.16 17.77
N VAL A 82 11.76 15.33 18.36
CA VAL A 82 10.54 15.67 17.60
C VAL A 82 10.18 17.16 17.73
N ILE A 83 9.61 17.74 16.67
CA ILE A 83 9.09 19.10 16.66
C ILE A 83 7.57 19.11 16.84
N PRO A 84 6.99 20.14 17.51
CA PRO A 84 5.55 20.24 17.66
C PRO A 84 4.85 20.45 16.31
N ALA A 85 3.59 20.00 16.24
CA ALA A 85 2.70 20.36 15.15
C ALA A 85 2.47 21.88 15.16
N SER A 86 2.53 22.52 13.99
CA SER A 86 2.12 23.92 13.87
C SER A 86 0.63 24.05 14.18
N PHE A 87 0.23 25.18 14.75
CA PHE A 87 -1.16 25.37 15.19
C PHE A 87 -2.16 25.20 14.04
N GLN A 88 -1.89 25.78 12.87
CA GLN A 88 -2.76 25.61 11.70
C GLN A 88 -2.88 24.15 11.27
N LYS A 89 -1.77 23.38 11.29
CA LYS A 89 -1.80 21.95 10.94
C LYS A 89 -2.54 21.11 11.97
N ALA A 90 -2.50 21.52 13.24
CA ALA A 90 -3.31 20.90 14.27
C ALA A 90 -4.81 21.08 14.02
N GLU A 91 -5.24 22.30 13.67
CA GLU A 91 -6.61 22.58 13.26
C GLU A 91 -7.01 21.77 12.03
N ASP A 92 -6.16 21.77 10.98
CA ASP A 92 -6.39 21.04 9.73
C ASP A 92 -6.64 19.55 9.99
N VAL A 93 -5.72 18.89 10.70
CA VAL A 93 -5.81 17.45 10.97
C VAL A 93 -7.05 17.15 11.81
N ALA A 94 -7.39 17.99 12.79
CA ALA A 94 -8.55 17.76 13.64
C ALA A 94 -9.86 17.87 12.86
N VAL A 95 -10.06 18.93 12.06
CA VAL A 95 -11.31 19.07 11.29
C VAL A 95 -11.41 18.03 10.18
N LEU A 96 -10.29 17.69 9.54
CA LEU A 96 -10.26 16.67 8.48
C LEU A 96 -10.44 15.26 9.05
N ALA A 97 -9.86 14.92 10.21
CA ALA A 97 -10.10 13.63 10.85
C ALA A 97 -11.54 13.46 11.30
N LYS A 98 -12.17 14.52 11.84
CA LYS A 98 -13.61 14.48 12.13
C LYS A 98 -14.40 14.20 10.86
N TYR A 99 -14.16 14.97 9.80
CA TYR A 99 -14.94 14.90 8.57
C TYR A 99 -14.69 13.63 7.75
N MET A 100 -13.44 13.20 7.56
CA MET A 100 -13.08 12.09 6.66
C MET A 100 -13.11 10.72 7.36
N TRP A 101 -12.95 10.68 8.69
CA TRP A 101 -12.87 9.43 9.44
C TRP A 101 -14.09 9.26 10.37
N PHE A 102 -14.25 10.11 11.39
CA PHE A 102 -15.32 9.93 12.39
C PHE A 102 -16.70 9.96 11.73
N ASP A 103 -16.98 10.99 10.95
CA ASP A 103 -18.28 11.16 10.30
C ASP A 103 -18.55 10.08 9.23
N ALA A 104 -17.50 9.50 8.64
CA ALA A 104 -17.64 8.42 7.67
C ALA A 104 -18.09 7.12 8.36
N TYR A 105 -17.47 6.76 9.48
CA TYR A 105 -17.92 5.64 10.29
C TYR A 105 -19.29 5.90 10.94
N GLU A 106 -19.55 7.13 11.39
CA GLU A 106 -20.85 7.51 11.96
C GLU A 106 -21.98 7.29 10.95
N ALA A 107 -21.75 7.62 9.68
CA ALA A 107 -22.75 7.50 8.62
C ALA A 107 -23.05 6.05 8.20
N VAL A 108 -22.15 5.11 8.44
CA VAL A 108 -22.25 3.73 7.92
C VAL A 108 -22.48 2.70 9.03
N ALA A 109 -21.98 2.93 10.24
CA ALA A 109 -22.25 2.07 11.38
C ALA A 109 -23.68 2.30 11.90
N GLY A 110 -24.40 1.22 12.23
CA GLY A 110 -25.82 1.30 12.59
C GLY A 110 -26.14 2.26 13.75
N ASP A 111 -25.38 2.20 14.84
CA ASP A 111 -25.38 3.21 15.92
C ASP A 111 -24.00 3.89 15.93
N GLY A 112 -23.76 4.75 14.94
CA GLY A 112 -22.43 5.25 14.61
C GLY A 112 -21.72 5.99 15.75
N ILE A 113 -22.44 6.84 16.49
CA ILE A 113 -21.86 7.57 17.62
C ILE A 113 -21.47 6.60 18.74
N GLU A 114 -22.36 5.68 19.12
CA GLU A 114 -22.05 4.73 20.19
C GLU A 114 -20.96 3.73 19.76
N PHE A 115 -20.97 3.30 18.49
CA PHE A 115 -19.89 2.50 17.91
C PHE A 115 -18.55 3.20 18.03
N LEU A 116 -18.44 4.47 17.63
CA LEU A 116 -17.20 5.23 17.74
C LEU A 116 -16.81 5.48 19.20
N LYS A 117 -17.75 5.84 20.07
CA LYS A 117 -17.48 6.07 21.49
C LYS A 117 -16.94 4.83 22.19
N GLN A 118 -17.43 3.65 21.80
CA GLN A 118 -16.94 2.39 22.34
C GLN A 118 -15.58 2.03 21.74
N ASN A 119 -15.40 2.14 20.42
CA ASN A 119 -14.33 1.49 19.68
C ASN A 119 -13.19 2.38 19.21
N SER A 120 -13.36 3.71 19.16
CA SER A 120 -12.30 4.65 18.79
C SER A 120 -11.22 4.72 19.89
N PRO A 121 -9.99 5.16 19.55
CA PRO A 121 -8.96 5.40 20.55
C PRO A 121 -9.42 6.44 21.57
N ARG A 122 -8.86 6.39 22.79
CA ARG A 122 -9.10 7.41 23.82
C ARG A 122 -8.24 8.65 23.62
N MET A 123 -7.16 8.54 22.85
CA MET A 123 -6.27 9.65 22.54
C MET A 123 -5.86 9.63 21.07
N ILE A 124 -5.93 10.78 20.41
CA ILE A 124 -5.19 11.05 19.18
C ILE A 124 -4.12 12.09 19.53
N HIS A 125 -2.86 11.76 19.30
CA HIS A 125 -1.73 12.64 19.54
C HIS A 125 -1.06 12.97 18.22
N ILE A 126 -0.83 14.25 17.94
CA ILE A 126 -0.20 14.68 16.69
C ILE A 126 1.18 15.30 16.94
N ILE A 127 2.14 14.97 16.08
CA ILE A 127 3.54 15.40 16.17
C ILE A 127 3.98 15.94 14.82
N GLY A 128 4.66 17.09 14.83
CA GLY A 128 4.97 17.86 13.63
C GLY A 128 5.99 17.20 12.71
N SER A 129 7.02 16.56 13.27
CA SER A 129 8.07 15.87 12.51
C SER A 129 7.83 14.36 12.46
N PRO A 130 8.52 13.64 11.55
CA PRO A 130 8.75 12.21 11.72
C PRO A 130 9.39 11.91 13.08
N ALA A 131 9.14 10.71 13.61
CA ALA A 131 10.01 10.10 14.61
C ALA A 131 10.74 8.94 13.97
N TYR A 132 12.03 8.80 14.29
CA TYR A 132 12.88 7.76 13.73
C TYR A 132 13.25 6.78 14.82
N GLU A 133 13.10 5.50 14.57
CA GLU A 133 13.69 4.45 15.38
C GLU A 133 15.22 4.53 15.36
N THR A 134 15.86 3.80 16.28
CA THR A 134 17.33 3.74 16.38
C THR A 134 18.00 3.24 15.10
N ASP A 135 17.28 2.52 14.25
CA ASP A 135 17.72 2.00 12.94
C ASP A 135 17.41 2.95 11.76
N GLY A 136 16.81 4.11 12.02
CA GLY A 136 16.46 5.11 11.02
C GLY A 136 15.13 4.87 10.31
N SER A 137 14.36 3.84 10.68
CA SER A 137 12.99 3.65 10.19
C SER A 137 12.02 4.66 10.83
N ILE A 138 10.99 5.09 10.10
CA ILE A 138 10.01 6.06 10.62
C ILE A 138 9.00 5.31 11.50
N ILE A 139 8.75 5.82 12.70
CA ILE A 139 7.64 5.36 13.56
C ILE A 139 6.34 5.79 12.89
N GLN A 140 5.65 4.84 12.26
CA GLN A 140 4.28 5.01 11.80
C GLN A 140 3.36 4.57 12.94
N GLY A 141 2.46 5.45 13.41
CA GLY A 141 1.33 5.10 14.26
C GLY A 141 1.61 4.16 15.44
N LEU A 142 1.93 4.67 16.64
CA LEU A 142 1.97 3.79 17.82
C LEU A 142 0.59 3.70 18.47
N ALA A 143 -0.02 2.51 18.42
CA ALA A 143 -1.15 2.15 19.28
C ALA A 143 -0.72 1.40 20.55
N GLU A 144 -0.60 2.12 21.66
CA GLU A 144 -0.39 1.52 22.98
C GLU A 144 -1.72 0.92 23.47
N GLY A 145 -1.93 -0.38 23.21
CA GLY A 145 -3.09 -1.14 23.72
C GLY A 145 -4.45 -0.64 23.22
N GLY A 146 -4.48 0.02 22.04
CA GLY A 146 -5.71 0.57 21.45
C GLY A 146 -6.23 1.85 22.11
N VAL A 147 -5.51 2.39 23.10
CA VAL A 147 -5.92 3.59 23.85
C VAL A 147 -5.50 4.87 23.14
N LYS A 148 -4.43 4.83 22.35
CA LYS A 148 -3.79 6.03 21.77
C LYS A 148 -3.44 5.77 20.31
N ILE A 149 -3.56 6.77 19.45
CA ILE A 149 -2.95 6.80 18.11
C ILE A 149 -2.02 8.01 18.07
N SER A 150 -0.78 7.81 17.61
CA SER A 150 0.18 8.91 17.40
C SER A 150 0.43 9.14 15.91
N LEU A 151 0.06 10.32 15.40
CA LEU A 151 0.30 10.72 14.02
C LEU A 151 1.56 11.60 13.96
N TYR A 152 2.52 11.21 13.13
CA TYR A 152 3.78 11.92 12.94
C TYR A 152 3.77 12.68 11.62
N GLN A 153 4.74 13.58 11.43
CA GLN A 153 4.95 14.29 10.17
C GLN A 153 3.77 15.20 9.76
N VAL A 154 2.93 15.63 10.71
CA VAL A 154 1.71 16.38 10.37
C VAL A 154 2.00 17.77 9.79
N ASN A 155 3.21 18.30 9.96
CA ASN A 155 3.59 19.57 9.36
C ASN A 155 3.75 19.50 7.83
N ASP A 156 3.97 18.31 7.28
CA ASP A 156 4.20 18.11 5.83
C ASP A 156 2.92 17.82 5.06
N ILE A 157 1.77 17.75 5.75
CA ILE A 157 0.47 17.50 5.12
C ILE A 157 0.10 18.65 4.18
N ASP A 158 -0.31 18.32 2.96
CA ASP A 158 -1.11 19.22 2.14
C ASP A 158 -2.60 18.99 2.43
N ALA A 159 -3.22 19.95 3.09
CA ALA A 159 -4.63 19.84 3.46
C ALA A 159 -5.56 19.88 2.25
N ASN A 160 -5.10 20.23 1.04
CA ASN A 160 -5.90 20.21 -0.19
C ASN A 160 -5.69 18.95 -1.04
N SER A 161 -4.84 18.02 -0.60
CA SER A 161 -4.62 16.74 -1.27
C SER A 161 -5.05 15.60 -0.35
N TYR A 162 -6.13 14.92 -0.72
CA TYR A 162 -6.56 13.73 0.02
C TYR A 162 -5.53 12.61 -0.08
N GLU A 163 -4.70 12.58 -1.13
CA GLU A 163 -3.57 11.65 -1.25
C GLU A 163 -2.50 11.91 -0.18
N SER A 164 -2.13 13.19 0.04
CA SER A 164 -1.23 13.60 1.13
C SER A 164 -1.81 13.21 2.50
N LEU A 165 -3.11 13.45 2.69
CA LEU A 165 -3.82 13.14 3.92
C LEU A 165 -3.92 11.62 4.18
N ASN A 166 -4.19 10.82 3.16
CA ASN A 166 -4.23 9.36 3.25
C ASN A 166 -2.86 8.81 3.64
N ASN A 167 -1.80 9.30 2.99
CA ASN A 167 -0.44 8.83 3.22
C ASN A 167 0.06 9.15 4.64
N ILE A 168 -0.22 10.34 5.16
CA ILE A 168 0.32 10.79 6.46
C ILE A 168 -0.61 10.46 7.63
N CYS A 169 -1.93 10.43 7.42
CA CYS A 169 -2.91 10.32 8.50
C CYS A 169 -3.89 9.16 8.32
N PHE A 170 -4.73 9.17 7.29
CA PHE A 170 -5.95 8.36 7.32
C PHE A 170 -5.72 6.87 7.11
N LYS A 171 -4.76 6.48 6.26
CA LYS A 171 -4.37 5.06 6.14
C LYS A 171 -3.89 4.51 7.49
N VAL A 172 -3.07 5.27 8.22
CA VAL A 172 -2.61 4.90 9.57
C VAL A 172 -3.78 4.82 10.55
N MET A 173 -4.69 5.79 10.53
CA MET A 173 -5.87 5.78 11.41
C MET A 173 -6.77 4.57 11.16
N HIS A 174 -7.05 4.21 9.91
CA HIS A 174 -7.84 3.01 9.58
C HIS A 174 -7.11 1.71 9.96
N HIS A 175 -5.79 1.67 9.78
CA HIS A 175 -4.96 0.53 10.18
C HIS A 175 -5.04 0.30 11.70
N GLU A 176 -4.72 1.30 12.50
CA GLU A 176 -4.74 1.19 13.96
C GLU A 176 -6.14 0.92 14.50
N PHE A 177 -7.16 1.52 13.89
CA PHE A 177 -8.54 1.25 14.27
C PHE A 177 -8.94 -0.20 14.03
N THR A 178 -8.49 -0.78 12.93
CA THR A 178 -8.72 -2.20 12.65
C THR A 178 -8.10 -3.09 13.73
N HIS A 179 -6.90 -2.76 14.21
CA HIS A 179 -6.30 -3.44 15.38
C HIS A 179 -7.13 -3.29 16.65
N ILE A 180 -7.69 -2.10 16.94
CA ILE A 180 -8.57 -1.90 18.10
C ILE A 180 -9.82 -2.78 17.99
N LEU A 181 -10.44 -2.86 16.82
CA LEU A 181 -11.59 -3.73 16.60
C LEU A 181 -11.21 -5.21 16.82
N HIS A 182 -10.06 -5.66 16.32
CA HIS A 182 -9.57 -7.04 16.52
C HIS A 182 -9.36 -7.40 17.99
N GLN A 183 -8.91 -6.45 18.82
CA GLN A 183 -8.72 -6.68 20.26
C GLN A 183 -10.04 -6.97 20.97
N LYS A 184 -11.16 -6.46 20.45
CA LYS A 184 -12.49 -6.60 21.05
C LYS A 184 -13.28 -7.77 20.50
N LYS A 185 -13.18 -8.03 19.19
CA LYS A 185 -13.81 -9.16 18.52
C LYS A 185 -12.76 -9.81 17.64
N THR A 186 -12.46 -11.08 17.88
CA THR A 186 -11.45 -11.79 17.09
C THR A 186 -11.93 -11.99 15.66
N TYR A 187 -11.03 -11.83 14.68
CA TYR A 187 -11.30 -12.09 13.27
C TYR A 187 -11.05 -13.57 12.90
N PRO A 188 -11.61 -14.06 11.78
CA PRO A 188 -11.50 -15.46 11.40
C PRO A 188 -10.04 -15.88 11.11
N THR A 189 -9.59 -16.98 11.71
CA THR A 189 -8.23 -17.53 11.48
C THR A 189 -8.02 -18.06 10.06
N THR A 190 -9.10 -18.25 9.29
CA THR A 190 -9.05 -18.58 7.86
C THR A 190 -8.32 -17.52 7.05
N PHE A 191 -8.31 -16.25 7.50
CA PHE A 191 -7.51 -15.19 6.89
C PHE A 191 -6.02 -15.57 6.83
N ASN A 192 -5.49 -16.08 7.94
CA ASN A 192 -4.07 -16.43 8.08
C ASN A 192 -3.65 -17.55 7.13
N LEU A 193 -4.61 -18.37 6.68
CA LEU A 193 -4.35 -19.50 5.79
C LEU A 193 -4.11 -19.06 4.34
N VAL A 194 -4.62 -17.88 3.93
CA VAL A 194 -4.53 -17.41 2.54
C VAL A 194 -3.09 -17.19 2.09
N SER A 195 -2.24 -16.62 2.98
CA SER A 195 -0.81 -16.37 2.70
C SER A 195 0.11 -17.17 3.62
N ASN A 196 -0.33 -18.36 4.06
CA ASN A 196 0.45 -19.19 4.96
C ASN A 196 1.83 -19.54 4.36
N GLY A 197 2.88 -19.38 5.15
CA GLY A 197 4.26 -19.62 4.72
C GLY A 197 4.88 -18.54 3.82
N LYS A 198 4.16 -17.44 3.55
CA LYS A 198 4.65 -16.32 2.71
C LYS A 198 5.00 -15.05 3.49
N TYR A 199 4.61 -14.98 4.77
CA TYR A 199 4.98 -13.87 5.68
C TYR A 199 6.48 -13.83 5.97
N ASP A 200 7.00 -12.63 6.19
CA ASP A 200 8.39 -12.37 6.54
C ASP A 200 8.49 -11.29 7.62
N GLY A 201 8.49 -11.71 8.87
CA GLY A 201 8.58 -10.79 10.01
C GLY A 201 9.93 -10.09 10.16
N THR A 202 10.94 -10.41 9.34
CA THR A 202 12.31 -9.87 9.50
C THR A 202 12.69 -8.91 8.38
N ASN A 203 12.42 -9.24 7.12
CA ASN A 203 12.94 -8.47 5.98
C ASN A 203 11.84 -7.76 5.17
N TRP A 204 10.59 -7.76 5.66
CA TRP A 204 9.44 -7.15 4.97
C TRP A 204 9.71 -5.73 4.49
N ALA A 205 10.39 -4.90 5.30
CA ALA A 205 10.65 -3.49 4.98
C ALA A 205 11.53 -3.28 3.74
N SER A 206 12.31 -4.29 3.38
CA SER A 206 13.18 -4.27 2.18
C SER A 206 12.52 -4.86 0.93
N LYS A 207 11.32 -5.45 1.07
CA LYS A 207 10.64 -6.11 -0.04
C LYS A 207 10.04 -5.10 -1.00
N ASN A 208 10.08 -5.44 -2.29
CA ASN A 208 9.47 -4.63 -3.33
C ASN A 208 7.94 -4.84 -3.37
N THR A 209 7.19 -3.74 -3.48
CA THR A 209 5.71 -3.74 -3.51
C THR A 209 5.11 -4.65 -4.56
N TYR A 210 5.65 -4.67 -5.78
CA TYR A 210 5.09 -5.48 -6.87
C TYR A 210 5.26 -6.99 -6.61
N VAL A 211 6.41 -7.38 -6.06
CA VAL A 211 6.72 -8.77 -5.72
C VAL A 211 5.85 -9.27 -4.57
N VAL A 212 5.58 -8.45 -3.55
CA VAL A 212 4.69 -8.88 -2.45
C VAL A 212 3.22 -8.91 -2.88
N ARG A 213 2.84 -8.07 -3.85
CA ARG A 213 1.51 -8.11 -4.48
C ARG A 213 1.26 -9.42 -5.22
N SER A 214 2.23 -9.93 -6.00
CA SER A 214 2.09 -11.26 -6.63
C SER A 214 1.93 -12.38 -5.59
N LEU A 215 2.52 -12.22 -4.40
CA LEU A 215 2.37 -13.14 -3.26
C LEU A 215 1.06 -12.98 -2.47
N GLY A 216 0.17 -12.07 -2.89
CA GLY A 216 -1.13 -11.85 -2.27
C GLY A 216 -1.14 -10.86 -1.10
N PHE A 217 -0.13 -10.01 -0.97
CA PHE A 217 -0.09 -8.92 0.01
C PHE A 217 -0.34 -7.57 -0.66
N VAL A 218 -1.11 -6.69 -0.02
CA VAL A 218 -1.42 -5.37 -0.58
C VAL A 218 -0.20 -4.43 -0.67
N ASP A 219 0.76 -4.60 0.24
CA ASP A 219 2.03 -3.88 0.29
C ASP A 219 3.11 -4.65 1.10
N PRO A 220 4.35 -4.12 1.22
CA PRO A 220 5.39 -4.78 1.99
C PRO A 220 5.08 -4.96 3.48
N TYR A 221 4.38 -4.02 4.12
CA TYR A 221 4.07 -4.12 5.55
C TYR A 221 3.04 -5.20 5.84
N ALA A 222 2.06 -5.38 4.96
CA ALA A 222 1.13 -6.50 4.98
C ALA A 222 1.85 -7.87 4.91
N SER A 223 3.04 -7.93 4.30
CA SER A 223 3.82 -9.17 4.24
C SER A 223 4.56 -9.52 5.54
N SER A 224 4.54 -8.64 6.55
CA SER A 224 5.26 -8.86 7.82
C SER A 224 4.64 -9.98 8.65
N GLN A 225 3.33 -9.90 8.91
CA GLN A 225 2.57 -10.87 9.69
C GLN A 225 1.07 -10.73 9.42
N TYR A 226 0.33 -11.78 9.75
CA TYR A 226 -1.10 -11.91 9.48
C TYR A 226 -1.99 -10.83 10.14
N ARG A 227 -1.57 -10.24 11.27
CA ARG A 227 -2.30 -9.11 11.91
C ARG A 227 -2.16 -7.82 11.11
N GLU A 228 -0.93 -7.49 10.70
CA GLU A 228 -0.67 -6.30 9.87
C GLU A 228 -1.31 -6.45 8.50
N ASP A 229 -1.24 -7.63 7.89
CA ASP A 229 -1.87 -7.92 6.60
C ASP A 229 -3.37 -7.59 6.58
N TYR A 230 -4.08 -7.99 7.63
CA TYR A 230 -5.50 -7.69 7.75
C TYR A 230 -5.73 -6.18 7.87
N ALA A 231 -4.99 -5.52 8.77
CA ALA A 231 -5.14 -4.09 9.02
C ALA A 231 -4.76 -3.24 7.78
N GLU A 232 -3.69 -3.60 7.09
CA GLU A 232 -3.24 -2.97 5.84
C GLU A 232 -4.22 -3.20 4.70
N THR A 233 -4.70 -4.45 4.52
CA THR A 233 -5.69 -4.75 3.47
C THR A 233 -6.98 -3.94 3.71
N THR A 234 -7.41 -3.82 4.97
CA THR A 234 -8.57 -3.01 5.35
C THR A 234 -8.33 -1.52 5.09
N ALA A 235 -7.21 -0.97 5.56
CA ALA A 235 -6.89 0.44 5.46
C ALA A 235 -6.69 0.88 4.01
N LEU A 236 -5.93 0.11 3.21
CA LEU A 236 -5.73 0.40 1.80
C LEU A 236 -7.04 0.29 1.02
N TYR A 237 -7.87 -0.74 1.27
CA TYR A 237 -9.16 -0.85 0.61
C TYR A 237 -10.07 0.35 0.89
N ILE A 238 -10.14 0.83 2.14
CA ILE A 238 -10.98 1.98 2.50
C ILE A 238 -10.44 3.28 1.85
N THR A 239 -9.13 3.45 1.80
CA THR A 239 -8.51 4.73 1.42
C THR A 239 -8.20 4.88 -0.08
N TYR A 240 -7.91 3.78 -0.78
CA TYR A 240 -7.60 3.80 -2.23
C TYR A 240 -8.86 4.09 -3.04
N SER A 241 -8.70 4.79 -4.18
CA SER A 241 -9.76 4.87 -5.18
C SER A 241 -10.01 3.52 -5.86
N ASP A 242 -11.12 3.39 -6.58
CA ASP A 242 -11.41 2.19 -7.38
C ASP A 242 -10.31 1.91 -8.42
N GLU A 243 -9.73 2.96 -9.02
CA GLU A 243 -8.63 2.86 -9.98
C GLU A 243 -7.32 2.41 -9.31
N GLU A 244 -6.99 2.97 -8.14
CA GLU A 244 -5.80 2.57 -7.37
C GLU A 244 -5.90 1.11 -6.92
N TRP A 245 -7.08 0.69 -6.45
CA TRP A 245 -7.34 -0.70 -6.06
C TRP A 245 -7.28 -1.64 -7.27
N ALA A 246 -7.86 -1.25 -8.42
CA ALA A 246 -7.76 -2.02 -9.65
C ALA A 246 -6.32 -2.17 -10.14
N GLN A 247 -5.50 -1.12 -10.05
CA GLN A 247 -4.08 -1.19 -10.40
C GLN A 247 -3.31 -2.11 -9.44
N LEU A 248 -3.62 -2.07 -8.14
CA LEU A 248 -3.03 -3.00 -7.17
C LEU A 248 -3.34 -4.47 -7.51
N LEU A 249 -4.57 -4.75 -7.94
CA LEU A 249 -4.97 -6.10 -8.37
C LEU A 249 -4.33 -6.50 -9.71
N ASP A 250 -4.14 -5.58 -10.65
CA ASP A 250 -3.37 -5.81 -11.89
C ASP A 250 -1.91 -6.14 -11.53
N ASP A 251 -1.27 -5.37 -10.67
CA ASP A 251 0.10 -5.66 -10.23
C ASP A 251 0.22 -7.05 -9.61
N ALA A 252 -0.79 -7.44 -8.83
CA ALA A 252 -0.86 -8.75 -8.16
C ALA A 252 -1.16 -9.93 -9.09
N SER A 253 -1.54 -9.68 -10.35
CA SER A 253 -1.86 -10.73 -11.33
C SER A 253 -0.69 -11.07 -12.28
N HIS A 254 0.50 -10.52 -12.05
CA HIS A 254 1.66 -10.69 -12.92
C HIS A 254 2.88 -11.21 -12.17
N GLY A 255 3.75 -11.92 -12.88
CA GLY A 255 5.10 -12.24 -12.43
C GLY A 255 6.01 -11.01 -12.49
N TRP A 256 6.95 -10.94 -11.56
CA TRP A 256 7.87 -9.80 -11.43
C TRP A 256 9.31 -10.27 -11.27
N TYR A 257 10.21 -9.70 -12.08
CA TYR A 257 11.64 -9.81 -11.85
C TYR A 257 12.13 -8.63 -11.02
N TYR A 258 12.73 -8.89 -9.86
CA TYR A 258 13.31 -7.86 -9.00
C TYR A 258 14.84 -7.84 -9.11
N ASP A 259 15.38 -6.72 -9.56
CA ASP A 259 16.81 -6.44 -9.55
C ASP A 259 17.19 -5.73 -8.24
N SER A 260 17.81 -6.48 -7.33
CA SER A 260 18.26 -5.98 -6.02
C SER A 260 19.36 -4.92 -6.10
N LYS A 261 20.08 -4.80 -7.22
CA LYS A 261 21.13 -3.78 -7.37
C LYS A 261 20.56 -2.41 -7.69
N SER A 262 19.51 -2.38 -8.51
CA SER A 262 18.81 -1.13 -8.86
C SER A 262 17.57 -0.87 -8.03
N SER A 263 17.14 -1.84 -7.20
CA SER A 263 15.90 -1.82 -6.44
C SER A 263 14.65 -1.64 -7.32
N ARG A 264 14.68 -2.19 -8.55
CA ARG A 264 13.60 -2.09 -9.54
C ARG A 264 12.97 -3.44 -9.81
N ALA A 265 11.65 -3.44 -9.97
CA ALA A 265 10.89 -4.59 -10.45
C ALA A 265 10.48 -4.38 -11.91
N TYR A 266 10.45 -5.47 -12.67
CA TYR A 266 10.12 -5.48 -14.08
C TYR A 266 9.05 -6.54 -14.36
N ARG A 267 7.98 -6.11 -15.02
CA ARG A 267 6.87 -6.97 -15.48
C ARG A 267 7.20 -7.70 -16.77
N TYR A 268 8.07 -7.12 -17.59
CA TYR A 268 8.35 -7.61 -18.93
C TYR A 268 9.81 -8.02 -19.10
N CYS A 269 10.04 -8.98 -19.98
CA CYS A 269 11.35 -9.36 -20.47
C CYS A 269 11.39 -9.44 -21.99
N TYR A 270 12.60 -9.43 -22.54
CA TYR A 270 12.88 -9.69 -23.94
C TYR A 270 14.23 -10.39 -24.05
N TYR A 271 14.46 -11.10 -25.15
CA TYR A 271 15.70 -11.83 -25.37
C TYR A 271 16.55 -11.14 -26.42
N THR A 272 17.85 -11.10 -26.18
CA THR A 272 18.82 -10.66 -27.19
C THR A 272 18.63 -11.49 -28.46
N ASN A 273 18.48 -10.82 -29.60
CA ASN A 273 18.17 -11.43 -30.90
C ASN A 273 16.90 -12.32 -30.97
N ASN A 274 15.98 -12.19 -30.01
CA ASN A 274 14.82 -13.10 -29.84
C ASN A 274 15.21 -14.56 -29.59
N GLU A 275 16.41 -14.81 -29.05
CA GLU A 275 16.90 -16.15 -28.71
C GLU A 275 16.62 -16.47 -27.24
N VAL A 276 15.59 -17.29 -26.98
CA VAL A 276 15.14 -17.64 -25.63
C VAL A 276 16.21 -18.44 -24.87
N SER A 277 16.92 -17.78 -23.98
CA SER A 277 17.87 -18.39 -23.04
C SER A 277 18.13 -17.47 -21.84
N ASP A 278 18.56 -18.05 -20.72
CA ASP A 278 18.88 -17.32 -19.49
C ASP A 278 20.03 -16.32 -19.69
N ASP A 279 20.98 -16.61 -20.57
CA ASP A 279 22.10 -15.72 -20.89
C ASP A 279 21.67 -14.50 -21.72
N ASN A 280 20.58 -14.63 -22.47
CA ASN A 280 20.10 -13.62 -23.41
C ASN A 280 18.99 -12.73 -22.86
N ILE A 281 18.38 -13.10 -21.73
CA ILE A 281 17.27 -12.35 -21.15
C ILE A 281 17.68 -10.94 -20.71
N LYS A 282 16.78 -10.00 -20.96
CA LYS A 282 16.81 -8.61 -20.51
C LYS A 282 15.43 -8.24 -20.00
N TYR A 283 15.36 -7.24 -19.14
CA TYR A 283 14.11 -6.80 -18.53
C TYR A 283 13.73 -5.40 -19.00
N ALA A 284 12.43 -5.13 -19.06
CA ALA A 284 11.86 -3.89 -19.56
C ALA A 284 10.78 -3.37 -18.62
N ALA A 285 10.78 -2.06 -18.39
CA ALA A 285 9.70 -1.38 -17.69
C ALA A 285 8.48 -1.19 -18.61
N THR A 286 7.30 -0.92 -18.05
CA THR A 286 6.06 -0.73 -18.83
C THR A 286 6.18 0.37 -19.89
N ASN A 287 6.92 1.44 -19.60
CA ASN A 287 7.14 2.53 -20.56
C ASN A 287 8.12 2.19 -21.70
N GLU A 288 8.85 1.08 -21.58
CA GLU A 288 9.74 0.51 -22.60
C GLU A 288 9.04 -0.54 -23.48
N VAL A 289 7.71 -0.63 -23.42
CA VAL A 289 6.90 -1.49 -24.29
C VAL A 289 6.08 -0.64 -25.26
N ARG A 290 5.98 -1.08 -26.51
CA ARG A 290 5.14 -0.48 -27.56
C ARG A 290 4.47 -1.55 -28.40
N ASP A 291 3.29 -1.23 -28.91
CA ASP A 291 2.68 -2.03 -29.98
C ASP A 291 3.38 -1.72 -31.31
N TYR A 292 3.57 -2.74 -32.13
CA TYR A 292 4.24 -2.68 -33.43
C TYR A 292 3.46 -3.54 -34.43
N VAL A 293 3.17 -2.96 -35.60
CA VAL A 293 2.52 -3.68 -36.70
C VAL A 293 3.60 -4.28 -37.59
N THR A 294 3.60 -5.60 -37.70
CA THR A 294 4.56 -6.36 -38.52
C THR A 294 4.26 -6.23 -40.02
N PRO A 295 5.18 -6.61 -40.92
CA PRO A 295 4.93 -6.65 -42.36
C PRO A 295 3.82 -7.61 -42.82
N ASP A 296 3.31 -8.46 -41.92
CA ASP A 296 2.17 -9.35 -42.15
C ASP A 296 0.87 -8.82 -41.50
N ASP A 297 0.85 -7.55 -41.08
CA ASP A 297 -0.26 -6.84 -40.42
C ASP A 297 -0.65 -7.37 -39.03
N ASP A 298 0.17 -8.23 -38.43
CA ASP A 298 0.01 -8.63 -37.03
C ASP A 298 0.49 -7.52 -36.08
N THR A 299 -0.27 -7.25 -35.00
CA THR A 299 0.15 -6.35 -33.91
C THR A 299 0.85 -7.14 -32.81
N VAL A 300 2.11 -6.82 -32.53
CA VAL A 300 2.94 -7.44 -31.49
C VAL A 300 3.47 -6.41 -30.50
N LYS A 301 3.84 -6.84 -29.29
CA LYS A 301 4.53 -5.99 -28.32
C LYS A 301 6.04 -6.08 -28.49
N VAL A 302 6.71 -4.94 -28.51
CA VAL A 302 8.15 -4.84 -28.78
C VAL A 302 8.87 -3.96 -27.77
N ALA A 303 10.16 -4.25 -27.59
CA ALA A 303 11.01 -3.47 -26.72
C ALA A 303 11.32 -2.10 -27.36
N PHE A 304 11.15 -1.06 -26.56
CA PHE A 304 11.28 0.34 -26.96
C PHE A 304 12.41 1.01 -26.19
N ASN A 305 13.11 1.94 -26.86
CA ASN A 305 14.08 2.81 -26.21
C ASN A 305 13.47 4.20 -26.07
N THR A 306 13.22 4.59 -24.82
CA THR A 306 12.57 5.85 -24.46
C THR A 306 13.48 7.06 -24.65
N ILE A 307 14.81 6.89 -24.66
CA ILE A 307 15.78 7.99 -24.76
C ILE A 307 15.81 8.55 -26.19
N ASN A 308 15.85 7.66 -27.19
CA ASN A 308 15.92 8.03 -28.60
C ASN A 308 14.60 7.81 -29.35
N ASN A 309 13.53 7.44 -28.63
CA ASN A 309 12.19 7.21 -29.16
C ASN A 309 12.15 6.21 -30.33
N SER A 310 12.84 5.07 -30.20
CA SER A 310 12.97 4.07 -31.26
C SER A 310 12.71 2.63 -30.77
N VAL A 311 12.18 1.79 -31.66
CA VAL A 311 12.07 0.33 -31.46
C VAL A 311 13.47 -0.30 -31.40
N ARG A 312 13.64 -1.31 -30.54
CA ARG A 312 14.86 -2.14 -30.48
C ARG A 312 14.69 -3.34 -31.42
N TYR A 313 15.78 -3.72 -32.09
CA TYR A 313 15.74 -4.74 -33.13
C TYR A 313 16.75 -5.85 -32.86
N SER A 314 16.38 -7.06 -33.26
CA SER A 314 17.30 -8.19 -33.40
C SER A 314 18.29 -7.96 -34.56
N ASN A 315 19.30 -8.81 -34.68
CA ASN A 315 20.18 -8.85 -35.85
C ASN A 315 19.56 -9.55 -37.07
N ASN A 316 18.33 -10.03 -36.97
CA ASN A 316 17.61 -10.75 -38.02
C ASN A 316 16.66 -9.81 -38.79
N TYR A 317 16.24 -10.27 -39.98
CA TYR A 317 15.39 -9.53 -40.91
C TYR A 317 14.20 -10.38 -41.33
N TYR A 318 13.07 -9.74 -41.61
CA TYR A 318 11.89 -10.45 -42.12
C TYR A 318 12.17 -11.03 -43.52
N MET A 319 11.67 -12.24 -43.78
CA MET A 319 11.71 -12.84 -45.11
C MET A 319 10.32 -12.83 -45.75
N GLY A 320 10.28 -12.61 -47.07
CA GLY A 320 9.07 -12.71 -47.85
C GLY A 320 8.59 -14.15 -48.00
N THR A 321 7.36 -14.31 -48.50
CA THR A 321 6.81 -15.63 -48.82
C THR A 321 7.27 -16.07 -50.21
N ALA A 322 8.03 -17.17 -50.30
CA ALA A 322 8.43 -17.74 -51.59
C ALA A 322 7.22 -18.24 -52.41
N PRO A 323 7.30 -18.31 -53.76
CA PRO A 323 8.46 -17.99 -54.60
C PRO A 323 8.70 -16.48 -54.77
N TYR A 324 9.96 -16.10 -55.01
CA TYR A 324 10.35 -14.73 -55.33
C TYR A 324 10.45 -14.55 -56.84
N THR A 325 9.78 -13.53 -57.36
CA THR A 325 9.66 -13.28 -58.80
C THR A 325 10.30 -11.95 -59.17
N ILE A 326 10.95 -11.92 -60.33
CA ILE A 326 11.47 -10.70 -60.93
C ILE A 326 10.45 -10.22 -61.96
N ASN A 327 10.04 -8.95 -61.86
CA ASN A 327 9.21 -8.36 -62.92
C ASN A 327 10.06 -8.21 -64.18
N SER A 328 9.46 -8.40 -65.36
CA SER A 328 10.17 -8.36 -66.65
C SER A 328 10.99 -7.08 -66.87
N ASP A 329 10.61 -6.00 -66.20
CA ASP A 329 11.13 -4.66 -66.40
C ASP A 329 11.89 -4.14 -65.16
N SER A 330 12.19 -5.00 -64.17
CA SER A 330 12.80 -4.61 -62.89
C SER A 330 13.96 -5.51 -62.47
N THR A 331 14.91 -4.97 -61.70
CA THR A 331 15.93 -5.75 -60.97
C THR A 331 15.49 -6.10 -59.55
N ALA A 332 14.30 -5.66 -59.13
CA ALA A 332 13.75 -5.89 -57.79
C ALA A 332 12.88 -7.16 -57.74
N TYR A 333 13.08 -7.98 -56.72
CA TYR A 333 12.32 -9.20 -56.49
C TYR A 333 11.05 -8.88 -55.70
N HIS A 334 9.98 -9.62 -55.97
CA HIS A 334 8.73 -9.56 -55.21
C HIS A 334 8.37 -10.93 -54.69
N ASP A 335 7.89 -10.99 -53.45
CA ASP A 335 7.40 -12.23 -52.84
C ASP A 335 6.00 -12.61 -53.37
N ALA A 336 5.48 -13.77 -52.95
CA ALA A 336 4.17 -14.26 -53.38
C ALA A 336 2.99 -13.35 -52.99
N LYS A 337 3.20 -12.41 -52.05
CA LYS A 337 2.23 -11.39 -51.65
C LYS A 337 2.44 -10.06 -52.40
N GLY A 338 3.39 -10.00 -53.34
CA GLY A 338 3.72 -8.79 -54.10
C GLY A 338 4.54 -7.76 -53.33
N ARG A 339 5.18 -8.14 -52.21
CA ARG A 339 6.01 -7.24 -51.40
C ARG A 339 7.45 -7.24 -51.92
N PRO A 340 8.16 -6.10 -51.89
CA PRO A 340 9.54 -6.01 -52.35
C PRO A 340 10.47 -6.83 -51.45
N VAL A 341 11.33 -7.63 -52.08
CA VAL A 341 12.40 -8.40 -51.42
C VAL A 341 13.73 -8.21 -52.16
N ASP A 342 14.84 -8.44 -51.46
CA ASP A 342 16.16 -8.56 -52.11
C ASP A 342 16.36 -9.94 -52.77
N ALA A 343 17.50 -10.15 -53.41
CA ALA A 343 17.84 -11.42 -54.06
C ALA A 343 17.92 -12.62 -53.09
N GLY A 344 18.05 -12.36 -51.79
CA GLY A 344 18.01 -13.38 -50.72
C GLY A 344 16.61 -13.65 -50.18
N GLY A 345 15.58 -12.90 -50.63
CA GLY A 345 14.21 -13.02 -50.16
C GLY A 345 13.88 -12.19 -48.92
N TYR A 346 14.76 -11.29 -48.48
CA TYR A 346 14.49 -10.41 -47.32
C TYR A 346 13.59 -9.25 -47.70
N LEU A 347 12.55 -8.97 -46.91
CA LEU A 347 11.63 -7.86 -47.14
C LEU A 347 12.34 -6.51 -47.07
N LEU A 348 11.95 -5.60 -47.95
CA LEU A 348 12.49 -4.25 -48.07
C LEU A 348 11.45 -3.19 -47.69
N ASP A 349 11.89 -2.11 -47.03
CA ASP A 349 11.09 -0.92 -46.80
C ASP A 349 11.03 -0.01 -48.04
N LEU A 350 10.37 1.15 -47.90
CA LEU A 350 10.21 2.14 -48.97
C LEU A 350 11.55 2.74 -49.44
N ASP A 351 12.58 2.72 -48.59
CA ASP A 351 13.91 3.21 -48.90
C ASP A 351 14.81 2.09 -49.49
N GLY A 352 14.27 0.88 -49.66
CA GLY A 352 14.99 -0.28 -50.18
C GLY A 352 15.91 -0.95 -49.15
N SER A 353 15.79 -0.62 -47.87
CA SER A 353 16.54 -1.22 -46.77
C SER A 353 15.82 -2.46 -46.24
N ARG A 354 16.58 -3.46 -45.76
CA ARG A 354 15.99 -4.67 -45.17
C ARG A 354 15.24 -4.34 -43.89
N ILE A 355 14.03 -4.87 -43.76
CA ILE A 355 13.20 -4.67 -42.57
C ILE A 355 13.70 -5.58 -41.44
N ARG A 356 14.17 -4.97 -40.35
CA ARG A 356 14.66 -5.69 -39.16
C ARG A 356 13.51 -6.24 -38.32
N ILE A 357 13.72 -7.42 -37.74
CA ILE A 357 12.76 -8.01 -36.78
C ILE A 357 12.93 -7.31 -35.42
N PRO A 358 11.85 -6.73 -34.84
CA PRO A 358 11.92 -6.09 -33.54
C PRO A 358 12.17 -7.10 -32.42
N LEU A 359 12.72 -6.64 -31.29
CA LEU A 359 12.84 -7.47 -30.09
C LEU A 359 11.45 -7.64 -29.46
N LEU A 360 10.99 -8.88 -29.37
CA LEU A 360 9.66 -9.22 -28.88
C LEU A 360 9.63 -9.15 -27.35
N ILE A 361 8.52 -8.63 -26.82
CA ILE A 361 8.27 -8.55 -25.39
C ILE A 361 7.48 -9.78 -24.93
N HIS A 362 7.87 -10.29 -23.77
CA HIS A 362 7.18 -11.35 -23.04
C HIS A 362 6.88 -10.87 -21.62
N ASP A 363 5.83 -11.39 -21.00
CA ASP A 363 5.62 -11.24 -19.57
C ASP A 363 6.68 -12.04 -18.80
N VAL A 364 7.12 -11.51 -17.67
CA VAL A 364 7.93 -12.29 -16.73
C VAL A 364 7.06 -13.40 -16.17
N GLU A 365 7.56 -14.64 -16.23
CA GLU A 365 6.86 -15.80 -15.73
C GLU A 365 6.62 -15.67 -14.22
N ASP A 366 5.37 -15.88 -13.81
CA ASP A 366 5.02 -16.03 -12.41
C ASP A 366 5.43 -17.44 -11.93
N THR A 367 6.45 -17.47 -11.09
CA THR A 367 7.06 -18.70 -10.58
C THR A 367 6.81 -18.90 -9.07
N ASP A 368 6.07 -17.99 -8.43
CA ASP A 368 5.91 -18.00 -6.98
C ASP A 368 4.82 -18.97 -6.47
N GLY A 369 4.00 -19.46 -7.41
CA GLY A 369 2.94 -20.44 -7.20
C GLY A 369 1.69 -19.86 -6.51
N VAL A 370 1.57 -18.53 -6.45
CA VAL A 370 0.48 -17.81 -5.80
C VAL A 370 -0.24 -16.95 -6.83
N LYS A 371 -1.55 -17.07 -6.90
CA LYS A 371 -2.35 -16.10 -7.64
C LYS A 371 -2.63 -14.89 -6.75
N GLY A 372 -1.73 -13.91 -6.77
CA GLY A 372 -1.76 -12.78 -5.84
C GLY A 372 -3.09 -12.02 -5.81
N ASN A 373 -3.65 -11.72 -6.98
CA ASN A 373 -4.95 -11.06 -7.11
C ASN A 373 -6.10 -11.88 -6.48
N GLU A 374 -6.17 -13.19 -6.74
CA GLU A 374 -7.18 -14.08 -6.14
C GLU A 374 -7.01 -14.15 -4.61
N ALA A 375 -5.77 -14.18 -4.11
CA ALA A 375 -5.47 -14.19 -2.68
C ALA A 375 -5.90 -12.88 -1.99
N ILE A 376 -5.62 -11.72 -2.59
CA ILE A 376 -6.04 -10.41 -2.05
C ILE A 376 -7.57 -10.31 -2.03
N LEU A 377 -8.26 -10.76 -3.09
CA LEU A 377 -9.72 -10.77 -3.13
C LEU A 377 -10.33 -11.73 -2.09
N ALA A 378 -9.72 -12.89 -1.86
CA ALA A 378 -10.15 -13.83 -0.82
C ALA A 378 -10.00 -13.21 0.58
N LYS A 379 -8.89 -12.52 0.85
CA LYS A 379 -8.68 -11.75 2.09
C LYS A 379 -9.74 -10.69 2.27
N LEU A 380 -9.97 -9.86 1.26
CA LEU A 380 -10.97 -8.78 1.31
C LEU A 380 -12.38 -9.32 1.55
N ALA A 381 -12.75 -10.47 0.98
CA ALA A 381 -14.03 -11.11 1.25
C ALA A 381 -14.20 -11.51 2.72
N ILE A 382 -13.14 -12.04 3.36
CA ILE A 382 -13.15 -12.35 4.80
C ILE A 382 -13.29 -11.08 5.63
N ILE A 383 -12.60 -10.00 5.24
CA ILE A 383 -12.66 -8.70 5.92
C ILE A 383 -14.09 -8.14 5.86
N ARG A 384 -14.69 -8.08 4.66
CA ARG A 384 -16.08 -7.64 4.46
C ARG A 384 -17.06 -8.40 5.35
N GLN A 385 -16.96 -9.72 5.34
CA GLN A 385 -17.87 -10.57 6.12
C GLN A 385 -17.71 -10.32 7.61
N TRP A 386 -16.47 -10.20 8.11
CA TRP A 386 -16.24 -9.94 9.52
C TRP A 386 -16.71 -8.55 9.97
N PHE A 387 -16.49 -7.51 9.15
CA PHE A 387 -17.01 -6.16 9.42
C PHE A 387 -18.55 -6.16 9.51
N LEU A 388 -19.21 -6.88 8.59
CA LEU A 388 -20.66 -7.01 8.59
C LEU A 388 -21.16 -7.79 9.83
N ASP A 389 -20.64 -8.99 10.07
CA ASP A 389 -21.13 -9.88 11.13
C ASP A 389 -20.80 -9.36 12.54
N SER A 390 -19.61 -8.78 12.70
CA SER A 390 -19.12 -8.37 14.02
C SER A 390 -19.51 -6.94 14.37
N TRP A 391 -19.67 -6.06 13.38
CA TRP A 391 -19.84 -4.63 13.63
C TRP A 391 -21.05 -4.02 12.94
N ASN A 392 -21.78 -4.80 12.12
CA ASN A 392 -22.88 -4.31 11.30
C ASN A 392 -22.46 -3.13 10.42
N ILE A 393 -21.25 -3.23 9.85
CA ILE A 393 -20.66 -2.25 8.93
C ILE A 393 -20.51 -2.90 7.56
N ASP A 394 -21.14 -2.32 6.54
CA ASP A 394 -20.84 -2.61 5.14
C ASP A 394 -19.52 -1.89 4.77
N LEU A 395 -18.44 -2.67 4.61
CA LEU A 395 -17.12 -2.14 4.29
C LEU A 395 -17.10 -1.41 2.94
N ASP A 396 -17.89 -1.84 1.97
CA ASP A 396 -17.94 -1.19 0.66
C ASP A 396 -18.72 0.13 0.75
N ALA A 397 -19.73 0.21 1.61
CA ALA A 397 -20.41 1.47 1.93
C ALA A 397 -19.49 2.45 2.65
N LEU A 398 -18.67 1.96 3.58
CA LEU A 398 -17.64 2.76 4.25
C LEU A 398 -16.62 3.30 3.24
N HIS A 399 -16.07 2.44 2.38
CA HIS A 399 -15.19 2.85 1.30
C HIS A 399 -15.83 3.97 0.45
N ARG A 400 -17.07 3.78 -0.04
CA ARG A 400 -17.77 4.80 -0.85
C ARG A 400 -17.96 6.13 -0.10
N GLU A 401 -18.29 6.09 1.19
CA GLU A 401 -18.49 7.30 1.98
C GLU A 401 -17.15 8.03 2.24
N VAL A 402 -16.05 7.30 2.46
CA VAL A 402 -14.70 7.86 2.55
C VAL A 402 -14.30 8.51 1.22
N GLN A 403 -14.45 7.80 0.10
CA GLN A 403 -14.15 8.34 -1.23
C GLN A 403 -14.95 9.61 -1.52
N LYS A 404 -16.26 9.60 -1.22
CA LYS A 404 -17.11 10.79 -1.35
C LYS A 404 -16.60 11.95 -0.50
N ARG A 405 -16.18 11.73 0.75
CA ARG A 405 -15.67 12.80 1.63
C ARG A 405 -14.34 13.34 1.14
N GLN A 406 -13.42 12.47 0.72
CA GLN A 406 -12.12 12.84 0.15
C GLN A 406 -12.24 13.73 -1.10
N HIS A 407 -13.28 13.53 -1.92
CA HIS A 407 -13.47 14.31 -3.15
C HIS A 407 -14.31 15.58 -2.99
N ASN A 408 -14.99 15.78 -1.85
CA ASN A 408 -15.98 16.86 -1.68
C ASN A 408 -15.70 17.81 -0.51
N TYR A 409 -14.58 17.68 0.19
CA TYR A 409 -14.29 18.55 1.33
C TYR A 409 -13.78 19.93 0.88
N ASP A 410 -14.01 20.95 1.70
CA ASP A 410 -13.41 22.28 1.58
C ASP A 410 -12.74 22.61 2.92
N ILE A 411 -11.40 22.61 2.92
CA ILE A 411 -10.63 22.87 4.13
C ILE A 411 -10.95 24.23 4.77
N ASN A 412 -11.29 25.26 3.98
CA ASN A 412 -11.60 26.57 4.54
C ASN A 412 -12.97 26.57 5.23
N ALA A 413 -13.95 25.86 4.65
CA ALA A 413 -15.25 25.67 5.28
C ALA A 413 -15.15 24.86 6.58
N LEU A 414 -14.28 23.84 6.60
CA LEU A 414 -14.01 23.03 7.79
C LEU A 414 -13.33 23.85 8.90
N ARG A 415 -12.30 24.64 8.57
CA ARG A 415 -11.64 25.56 9.54
C ARG A 415 -12.61 26.55 10.16
N LYS A 416 -13.54 27.08 9.35
CA LYS A 416 -14.53 28.05 9.83
C LYS A 416 -15.40 27.48 10.96
N GLN A 417 -15.57 26.16 11.06
CA GLN A 417 -16.28 25.54 12.18
C GLN A 417 -15.63 25.84 13.53
N ILE A 418 -14.30 25.99 13.57
CA ILE A 418 -13.55 26.41 14.76
C ILE A 418 -13.79 27.90 15.03
N ASP A 419 -13.72 28.74 13.99
CA ASP A 419 -13.90 30.19 14.11
C ASP A 419 -15.31 30.57 14.60
N ASP A 420 -16.33 29.80 14.22
CA ASP A 420 -17.73 30.02 14.58
C ASP A 420 -18.08 29.52 16.00
N VAL A 421 -17.13 28.91 16.72
CA VAL A 421 -17.31 28.54 18.13
C VAL A 421 -17.50 29.80 18.98
N LYS A 422 -18.65 29.87 19.65
CA LYS A 422 -19.07 30.98 20.52
C LYS A 422 -18.38 30.99 21.86
#